data_AF-A0A6L5P6F5-F1
#
_entry.id   AF-A0A6L5P6F5-F1
#
_cell.length_a   1.000
_cell.length_b   1.000
_cell.length_c   1.000
_cell.angle_alpha   90.00
_cell.angle_beta   90.00
_cell.angle_gamma   90.00
#
_symmetry.space_group_name_H-M   'P 1'
#
loop_
_entity.id
_entity.type
_entity.pdbx_description
1 polymer ?
#
loop_
_entity_poly.entity_id
_entity_poly.type
_entity_poly.pdbx_seq_one_letter_code
_entity_poly.pdbx_strand_id
1 'polypeptide(L)'
;MKAQLISFLLLTTIFVTGCSNSSNLENQDTDSESSSLIFTGSDLGDEIIKNLSKTDRDAYSLRMKFKKNDKVLTIYSIEGYRAYQNFPGYYIDILRSLKMTDLSELNQVKIDTDFFNATFNVNTIKALPLSDKEIKNLGYEEDGDADYDEFINRYLKSRTVVYKDKDTEE
;
A
#
# COMPACT_ATOMS: atom_id res chain seq x y z
N MET A 1 -6.84 37.57 58.77
CA MET A 1 -7.35 36.26 58.31
C MET A 1 -6.19 35.59 57.57
N LYS A 2 -5.70 34.39 57.93
CA LYS A 2 -6.22 33.05 57.53
C LYS A 2 -6.41 32.94 56.01
N ALA A 3 -5.80 32.03 55.24
CA ALA A 3 -4.76 30.98 55.44
C ALA A 3 -4.02 30.84 54.07
N GLN A 4 -2.75 30.45 53.89
CA GLN A 4 -1.94 29.28 54.31
C GLN A 4 -2.23 27.93 53.60
N LEU A 5 -1.55 27.70 52.45
CA LEU A 5 -1.10 26.40 51.90
C LEU A 5 -0.06 26.71 50.78
N ILE A 6 1.11 26.09 50.56
CA ILE A 6 1.88 24.92 51.07
C ILE A 6 1.82 23.62 50.21
N SER A 7 3.01 23.20 49.75
CA SER A 7 3.42 21.86 49.23
C SER A 7 2.88 21.35 47.88
N PHE A 8 3.53 20.38 47.21
CA PHE A 8 4.80 19.66 47.54
C PHE A 8 5.68 19.45 46.28
N LEU A 9 7.00 19.34 46.51
CA LEU A 9 7.98 18.77 45.58
C LEU A 9 7.82 17.24 45.47
N LEU A 10 8.27 16.63 44.37
CA LEU A 10 9.15 15.46 44.49
C LEU A 10 10.05 15.31 43.25
N LEU A 11 11.35 15.15 43.51
CA LEU A 11 12.38 14.78 42.54
C LEU A 11 12.94 13.44 42.99
N THR A 12 12.91 12.42 42.13
CA THR A 12 13.37 11.07 42.50
C THR A 12 14.57 10.66 41.66
N THR A 13 15.76 10.98 42.16
CA THR A 13 17.02 10.46 41.61
C THR A 13 17.13 8.96 41.89
N ILE A 14 17.49 8.17 40.87
CA ILE A 14 17.98 6.80 41.08
C ILE A 14 19.49 6.80 40.84
N PHE A 15 20.26 6.56 41.90
CA PHE A 15 21.66 6.15 41.78
C PHE A 15 21.72 4.69 41.34
N VAL A 16 22.58 4.37 40.37
CA VAL A 16 23.10 3.00 40.18
C VAL A 16 24.59 3.06 40.43
N THR A 17 25.02 2.55 41.60
CA THR A 17 26.43 2.48 41.99
C THR A 17 27.16 1.49 41.11
N GLY A 18 28.30 1.90 40.52
CA GLY A 18 29.15 0.99 39.77
C GLY A 18 29.91 0.03 40.70
N CYS A 19 29.75 -1.27 40.48
CA CYS A 19 30.70 -2.29 40.91
C CYS A 19 31.46 -2.78 39.67
N SER A 20 32.68 -2.29 39.46
CA SER A 20 33.56 -2.82 38.41
C SER A 20 34.07 -4.19 38.84
N ASN A 21 33.98 -5.19 37.96
CA ASN A 21 34.81 -6.37 38.06
C ASN A 21 35.19 -6.81 36.64
N SER A 22 36.48 -6.70 36.30
CA SER A 22 36.94 -6.81 34.92
C SER A 22 37.14 -8.26 34.48
N SER A 23 36.55 -8.61 33.34
CA SER A 23 37.10 -9.62 32.43
C SER A 23 36.89 -9.16 30.99
N ASN A 24 37.90 -9.36 30.16
CA ASN A 24 37.94 -8.79 28.80
C ASN A 24 36.93 -9.51 27.89
N LEU A 25 36.25 -8.74 27.04
CA LEU A 25 36.17 -9.09 25.62
C LEU A 25 36.03 -7.81 24.79
N GLU A 26 36.98 -7.60 23.88
CA GLU A 26 37.07 -6.42 23.02
C GLU A 26 36.83 -6.85 21.58
N ASN A 27 35.66 -6.51 21.04
CA ASN A 27 35.57 -5.84 19.75
C ASN A 27 34.18 -5.26 19.52
N GLN A 28 34.15 -4.14 18.81
CA GLN A 28 32.94 -3.59 18.21
C GLN A 28 32.74 -4.24 16.84
N ASP A 29 31.52 -4.61 16.52
CA ASP A 29 30.99 -4.49 15.15
C ASP A 29 29.55 -4.01 15.28
N THR A 30 29.38 -2.70 15.14
CA THR A 30 28.06 -2.06 15.04
C THR A 30 27.68 -1.99 13.59
N ASP A 31 26.68 -2.77 13.15
CA ASP A 31 25.97 -2.39 11.93
C ASP A 31 24.48 -2.76 11.91
N SER A 32 23.69 -1.72 11.68
CA SER A 32 22.27 -1.68 11.29
C SER A 32 21.40 -2.93 11.49
N GLU A 33 20.80 -3.09 12.67
CA GLU A 33 19.43 -3.63 12.71
C GLU A 33 18.50 -2.67 11.97
N SER A 34 18.29 -2.94 10.69
CA SER A 34 17.41 -2.18 9.81
C SER A 34 15.95 -2.35 10.26
N SER A 35 15.59 -1.57 11.28
CA SER A 35 14.27 -1.47 11.90
C SER A 35 13.21 -1.19 10.83
N SER A 36 12.61 -2.25 10.31
CA SER A 36 11.58 -2.17 9.30
C SER A 36 10.30 -1.65 9.95
N LEU A 37 10.16 -0.33 10.00
CA LEU A 37 8.93 0.35 10.38
C LEU A 37 7.80 -0.15 9.48
N ILE A 38 7.01 -1.09 10.01
CA ILE A 38 5.68 -1.44 9.50
C ILE A 38 4.78 -0.26 9.86
N PHE A 39 4.92 0.81 9.09
CA PHE A 39 4.14 2.02 9.26
C PHE A 39 2.71 1.70 8.83
N THR A 40 1.85 1.43 9.80
CA THR A 40 0.40 1.40 9.60
C THR A 40 -0.06 2.81 9.27
N GLY A 41 0.09 3.20 8.00
CA GLY A 41 -0.46 4.43 7.44
C GLY A 41 -1.97 4.28 7.32
N SER A 42 -2.65 4.27 8.47
CA SER A 42 -4.08 3.98 8.65
C SER A 42 -4.92 4.70 7.61
N ASP A 43 -4.79 6.01 7.56
CA ASP A 43 -5.76 6.89 6.91
C ASP A 43 -5.79 6.66 5.39
N LEU A 44 -4.61 6.53 4.75
CA LEU A 44 -4.52 6.32 3.31
C LEU A 44 -4.87 4.88 2.90
N GLY A 45 -4.45 3.88 3.68
CA GLY A 45 -4.80 2.48 3.41
C GLY A 45 -6.31 2.25 3.54
N ASP A 46 -6.91 2.80 4.59
CA ASP A 46 -8.34 2.71 4.86
C ASP A 46 -9.16 3.53 3.83
N GLU A 47 -8.67 4.68 3.35
CA GLU A 47 -9.32 5.42 2.26
C GLU A 47 -9.37 4.60 0.96
N ILE A 48 -8.28 3.92 0.59
CA ILE A 48 -8.25 3.01 -0.57
C ILE A 48 -9.26 1.86 -0.39
N ILE A 49 -9.30 1.22 0.78
CA ILE A 49 -10.26 0.13 1.05
C ILE A 49 -11.72 0.64 1.12
N LYS A 50 -11.93 1.89 1.54
CA LYS A 50 -13.24 2.56 1.57
C LYS A 50 -13.75 2.93 0.17
N ASN A 51 -12.84 3.25 -0.76
CA ASN A 51 -13.14 3.58 -2.15
C ASN A 51 -13.37 2.36 -3.07
N LEU A 52 -13.21 1.13 -2.55
CA LEU A 52 -13.70 -0.09 -3.21
C LEU A 52 -15.24 -0.15 -3.23
N SER A 53 -15.81 -0.85 -4.21
CA SER A 53 -17.24 -1.15 -4.22
C SER A 53 -17.63 -2.06 -3.05
N LYS A 54 -18.92 -2.07 -2.70
CA LYS A 54 -19.45 -3.01 -1.69
C LYS A 54 -19.26 -4.46 -2.13
N THR A 55 -19.35 -4.75 -3.43
CA THR A 55 -19.17 -6.10 -3.96
C THR A 55 -17.73 -6.55 -3.73
N ASP A 56 -16.75 -5.73 -4.08
CA ASP A 56 -15.32 -6.08 -4.01
C ASP A 56 -14.90 -6.25 -2.54
N ARG A 57 -15.25 -5.28 -1.68
CA ARG A 57 -14.88 -5.32 -0.26
C ARG A 57 -15.66 -6.36 0.54
N ASP A 58 -16.96 -6.54 0.31
CA ASP A 58 -17.82 -7.32 1.20
C ASP A 58 -18.16 -8.71 0.63
N ALA A 59 -18.36 -8.86 -0.69
CA ALA A 59 -18.67 -10.14 -1.32
C ALA A 59 -17.43 -10.89 -1.82
N TYR A 60 -16.52 -10.22 -2.55
CA TYR A 60 -15.24 -10.81 -2.97
C TYR A 60 -14.16 -10.73 -1.88
N SER A 61 -14.46 -10.06 -0.76
CA SER A 61 -13.57 -9.91 0.40
C SER A 61 -12.18 -9.35 0.07
N LEU A 62 -12.08 -8.46 -0.92
CA LEU A 62 -10.83 -7.84 -1.36
C LEU A 62 -10.18 -7.05 -0.21
N ARG A 63 -8.96 -7.41 0.16
CA ARG A 63 -8.09 -6.73 1.12
C ARG A 63 -6.74 -6.47 0.47
N MET A 64 -6.09 -5.38 0.87
CA MET A 64 -4.77 -5.00 0.38
C MET A 64 -3.90 -4.61 1.56
N LYS A 65 -2.60 -4.91 1.48
CA LYS A 65 -1.61 -4.48 2.47
C LYS A 65 -0.64 -3.49 1.83
N PHE A 66 -0.39 -2.40 2.54
CA PHE A 66 0.25 -1.20 2.01
C PHE A 66 1.56 -0.91 2.75
N LYS A 67 2.57 -0.44 2.02
CA LYS A 67 3.80 0.14 2.57
C LYS A 67 4.10 1.45 1.85
N LYS A 68 4.15 2.57 2.58
CA LYS A 68 4.55 3.88 2.06
C LYS A 68 6.02 4.13 2.38
N ASN A 69 6.84 4.34 1.35
CA ASN A 69 8.24 4.75 1.46
C ASN A 69 8.38 6.09 0.74
N ASP A 70 8.61 7.19 1.48
CA ASP A 70 8.62 8.55 0.91
C ASP A 70 7.40 8.79 -0.01
N LYS A 71 7.61 9.08 -1.30
CA LYS A 71 6.58 9.37 -2.31
C LYS A 71 6.14 8.14 -3.11
N VAL A 72 6.41 6.94 -2.62
CA VAL A 72 6.03 5.67 -3.26
C VAL A 72 5.13 4.85 -2.32
N LEU A 73 3.90 4.60 -2.76
CA LEU A 73 3.01 3.62 -2.14
C LEU A 73 3.24 2.25 -2.79
N THR A 74 3.46 1.20 -2.01
CA THR A 74 3.53 -0.18 -2.48
C THR A 74 2.37 -0.98 -1.92
N ILE A 75 1.51 -1.51 -2.79
CA ILE A 75 0.59 -2.60 -2.47
C ILE A 75 1.39 -3.88 -2.61
N TYR A 76 1.67 -4.58 -1.50
CA TYR A 76 2.60 -5.73 -1.46
C TYR A 76 1.94 -7.08 -1.22
N SER A 77 0.62 -7.09 -1.01
CA SER A 77 -0.19 -8.29 -0.80
C SER A 77 -1.64 -7.92 -1.08
N ILE A 78 -2.34 -8.77 -1.83
CA ILE A 78 -3.75 -8.61 -2.18
C ILE A 78 -4.45 -9.92 -1.89
N GLU A 79 -5.32 -9.90 -0.90
CA GLU A 79 -6.07 -11.06 -0.41
C GLU A 79 -7.53 -10.92 -0.83
N GLY A 80 -8.21 -12.05 -1.06
CA GLY A 80 -9.62 -12.05 -1.46
C GLY A 80 -10.08 -13.45 -1.83
N TYR A 81 -11.29 -13.55 -2.39
CA TYR A 81 -11.81 -14.81 -2.90
C TYR A 81 -10.97 -15.27 -4.11
N ARG A 82 -10.37 -16.48 -4.04
CA ARG A 82 -9.39 -16.95 -5.04
C ARG A 82 -9.87 -16.88 -6.50
N ALA A 83 -11.16 -17.07 -6.77
CA ALA A 83 -11.67 -16.96 -8.15
C ALA A 83 -11.68 -15.51 -8.68
N TYR A 84 -11.78 -14.51 -7.80
CA TYR A 84 -11.73 -13.09 -8.18
C TYR A 84 -10.30 -12.62 -8.45
N GLN A 85 -9.29 -13.20 -7.76
CA GLN A 85 -7.87 -13.01 -8.10
C GLN A 85 -7.51 -13.52 -9.51
N ASN A 86 -8.34 -14.39 -10.10
CA ASN A 86 -8.18 -14.89 -11.47
C ASN A 86 -9.07 -14.14 -12.49
N PHE A 87 -9.83 -13.12 -12.08
CA PHE A 87 -10.71 -12.36 -12.98
C PHE A 87 -10.13 -10.95 -13.26
N PRO A 88 -9.77 -10.60 -14.51
CA PRO A 88 -8.99 -9.40 -14.82
C PRO A 88 -9.56 -8.08 -14.25
N GLY A 89 -10.89 -8.00 -14.07
CA GLY A 89 -11.56 -6.88 -13.41
C GLY A 89 -11.01 -6.52 -12.02
N TYR A 90 -10.44 -7.46 -11.26
CA TYR A 90 -9.86 -7.16 -9.93
C TYR A 90 -8.75 -6.09 -10.01
N TYR A 91 -7.95 -6.10 -11.08
CA TYR A 91 -6.92 -5.10 -11.31
C TYR A 91 -7.52 -3.73 -11.65
N ILE A 92 -8.63 -3.72 -12.39
CA ILE A 92 -9.39 -2.50 -12.70
C ILE A 92 -9.98 -1.90 -11.41
N ASP A 93 -10.55 -2.71 -10.51
CA ASP A 93 -11.17 -2.25 -9.28
C ASP A 93 -10.16 -1.67 -8.27
N ILE A 94 -8.95 -2.24 -8.19
CA ILE A 94 -7.82 -1.65 -7.47
C ILE A 94 -7.47 -0.26 -8.05
N LEU A 95 -7.36 -0.16 -9.38
CA LEU A 95 -7.03 1.09 -10.06
C LEU A 95 -8.15 2.13 -9.93
N ARG A 96 -9.43 1.72 -9.91
CA ARG A 96 -10.60 2.58 -9.66
C ARG A 96 -10.52 3.22 -8.27
N SER A 97 -10.26 2.42 -7.23
CA SER A 97 -10.07 2.93 -5.87
C SER A 97 -8.88 3.90 -5.76
N LEU A 98 -7.74 3.56 -6.36
CA LEU A 98 -6.57 4.46 -6.42
C LEU A 98 -6.86 5.75 -7.23
N LYS A 99 -7.71 5.70 -8.26
CA LYS A 99 -8.19 6.90 -8.99
C LYS A 99 -9.06 7.80 -8.10
N MET A 100 -9.82 7.24 -7.16
CA MET A 100 -10.71 8.00 -6.26
C MET A 100 -10.02 8.57 -5.00
N THR A 101 -9.05 7.87 -4.44
CA THR A 101 -8.32 8.23 -3.19
C THR A 101 -7.46 9.48 -3.36
N ASP A 102 -7.28 10.37 -2.39
CA ASP A 102 -6.21 11.39 -2.51
C ASP A 102 -4.82 10.74 -2.49
N LEU A 103 -4.03 11.00 -3.53
CA LEU A 103 -2.66 10.51 -3.71
C LEU A 103 -1.67 11.68 -3.88
N SER A 104 -2.05 12.91 -3.51
CA SER A 104 -1.29 14.15 -3.75
C SER A 104 0.11 14.18 -3.14
N GLU A 105 0.34 13.44 -2.05
CA GLU A 105 1.67 13.28 -1.43
C GLU A 105 2.60 12.30 -2.18
N LEU A 106 2.08 11.56 -3.18
CA LEU A 106 2.77 10.45 -3.82
C LEU A 106 3.12 10.78 -5.28
N ASN A 107 4.32 10.36 -5.70
CA ASN A 107 4.73 10.37 -7.10
C ASN A 107 4.26 9.09 -7.80
N GLN A 108 4.34 7.94 -7.11
CA GLN A 108 4.15 6.62 -7.71
C GLN A 108 3.38 5.65 -6.82
N VAL A 109 2.70 4.71 -7.47
CA VAL A 109 2.14 3.51 -6.85
C VAL A 109 2.76 2.28 -7.51
N LYS A 110 3.36 1.41 -6.70
CA LYS A 110 3.77 0.05 -7.07
C LYS A 110 2.68 -0.92 -6.61
N ILE A 111 2.31 -1.84 -7.48
CA ILE A 111 1.51 -3.02 -7.21
C ILE A 111 2.45 -4.22 -7.39
N ASP A 112 2.74 -4.90 -6.28
CA ASP A 112 3.65 -6.06 -6.20
C ASP A 112 2.85 -7.21 -5.59
N THR A 113 2.34 -8.07 -6.46
CA THR A 113 1.44 -9.19 -6.12
C THR A 113 2.08 -10.49 -6.56
N ASP A 114 1.62 -11.63 -6.07
CA ASP A 114 2.17 -12.93 -6.48
C ASP A 114 2.02 -13.20 -7.99
N PHE A 115 1.03 -12.59 -8.64
CA PHE A 115 0.74 -12.74 -10.08
C PHE A 115 1.47 -11.73 -10.98
N PHE A 116 1.64 -10.47 -10.54
CA PHE A 116 2.28 -9.43 -11.36
C PHE A 116 2.94 -8.31 -10.55
N ASN A 117 3.92 -7.65 -11.19
CA ASN A 117 4.46 -6.34 -10.81
C ASN A 117 3.93 -5.27 -11.78
N ALA A 118 3.40 -4.16 -11.26
CA ALA A 118 3.11 -2.95 -12.03
C ALA A 118 3.52 -1.69 -11.27
N THR A 119 4.14 -0.73 -11.93
CA THR A 119 4.44 0.60 -11.37
C THR A 119 3.78 1.67 -12.21
N PHE A 120 3.04 2.58 -11.58
CA PHE A 120 2.43 3.75 -12.23
C PHE A 120 2.90 5.04 -11.56
N ASN A 121 2.97 6.12 -12.35
CA ASN A 121 2.95 7.48 -11.81
C ASN A 121 1.52 7.82 -11.39
N VAL A 122 1.33 8.55 -10.28
CA VAL A 122 -0.01 8.92 -9.76
C VAL A 122 -0.85 9.68 -10.81
N ASN A 123 -0.22 10.61 -11.53
CA ASN A 123 -0.88 11.35 -12.62
C ASN A 123 -1.42 10.42 -13.72
N THR A 124 -0.76 9.29 -13.98
CA THR A 124 -1.27 8.28 -14.92
C THR A 124 -2.55 7.67 -14.38
N ILE A 125 -2.56 7.18 -13.12
CA ILE A 125 -3.75 6.58 -12.48
C ILE A 125 -4.95 7.54 -12.52
N LYS A 126 -4.72 8.83 -12.21
CA LYS A 126 -5.79 9.84 -12.26
C LYS A 126 -6.37 10.05 -13.67
N ALA A 127 -5.56 9.85 -14.70
CA ALA A 127 -5.97 9.94 -16.10
C ALA A 127 -6.50 8.63 -16.72
N LEU A 128 -6.44 7.48 -16.01
CA LEU A 128 -6.83 6.20 -16.59
C LEU A 128 -8.36 6.15 -16.88
N PRO A 129 -8.77 5.72 -18.10
CA PRO A 129 -10.16 5.44 -18.44
C PRO A 129 -10.56 4.10 -17.81
N LEU A 130 -11.35 4.09 -16.74
CA LEU A 130 -11.54 2.88 -15.90
C LEU A 130 -13.01 2.48 -15.70
N SER A 131 -13.98 3.31 -16.07
CA SER A 131 -15.38 2.89 -16.12
C SER A 131 -15.66 2.09 -17.39
N ASP A 132 -16.59 1.15 -17.32
CA ASP A 132 -16.97 0.24 -18.40
C ASP A 132 -17.31 1.00 -19.69
N LYS A 133 -17.93 2.19 -19.54
CA LYS A 133 -18.24 3.11 -20.65
C LYS A 133 -16.98 3.75 -21.25
N GLU A 134 -16.00 4.16 -20.45
CA GLU A 134 -14.74 4.69 -20.96
C GLU A 134 -13.93 3.59 -21.69
N ILE A 135 -13.96 2.36 -21.17
CA ILE A 135 -13.25 1.20 -21.74
C ILE A 135 -13.87 0.79 -23.09
N LYS A 136 -15.20 0.61 -23.15
CA LYS A 136 -15.92 0.33 -24.41
C LYS A 136 -15.78 1.47 -25.44
N ASN A 137 -15.81 2.73 -25.01
CA ASN A 137 -15.56 3.89 -25.88
C ASN A 137 -14.14 3.91 -26.51
N LEU A 138 -13.19 3.12 -26.01
CA LEU A 138 -11.84 2.96 -26.58
C LEU A 138 -11.72 1.77 -27.54
N GLY A 139 -12.80 1.00 -27.73
CA GLY A 139 -12.86 -0.18 -28.60
C GLY A 139 -12.68 -1.52 -27.89
N TYR A 140 -12.58 -1.55 -26.56
CA TYR A 140 -12.45 -2.78 -25.77
C TYR A 140 -13.85 -3.25 -25.31
N GLU A 141 -14.53 -3.97 -26.19
CA GLU A 141 -15.91 -4.45 -26.00
C GLU A 141 -16.07 -5.88 -26.54
N GLU A 142 -16.50 -6.82 -25.68
CA GLU A 142 -16.83 -8.21 -26.04
C GLU A 142 -18.29 -8.49 -25.64
N ASP A 143 -19.08 -9.04 -26.58
CA ASP A 143 -20.52 -9.34 -26.44
C ASP A 143 -21.42 -8.22 -25.86
N GLY A 144 -20.94 -6.96 -25.94
CA GLY A 144 -21.63 -5.77 -25.45
C GLY A 144 -21.17 -5.30 -24.06
N ASP A 145 -20.27 -6.04 -23.40
CA ASP A 145 -19.64 -5.71 -22.11
C ASP A 145 -18.16 -5.32 -22.26
N ALA A 146 -17.59 -4.73 -21.21
CA ALA A 146 -16.24 -4.16 -21.27
C ALA A 146 -15.18 -5.28 -21.25
N ASP A 147 -14.40 -5.39 -22.33
CA ASP A 147 -13.29 -6.36 -22.38
C ASP A 147 -12.14 -5.85 -21.50
N TYR A 148 -12.08 -6.38 -20.28
CA TYR A 148 -11.01 -6.09 -19.34
C TYR A 148 -9.68 -6.75 -19.72
N ASP A 149 -9.69 -7.90 -20.40
CA ASP A 149 -8.48 -8.63 -20.77
C ASP A 149 -7.72 -7.92 -21.89
N GLU A 150 -8.40 -7.55 -22.97
CA GLU A 150 -7.77 -6.77 -24.04
C GLU A 150 -7.42 -5.35 -23.55
N PHE A 151 -8.27 -4.71 -22.75
CA PHE A 151 -7.96 -3.41 -22.15
C PHE A 151 -6.72 -3.47 -21.26
N ILE A 152 -6.55 -4.51 -20.42
CA ILE A 152 -5.35 -4.68 -19.60
C ILE A 152 -4.13 -4.89 -20.49
N ASN A 153 -4.18 -5.87 -21.40
CA ASN A 153 -3.03 -6.30 -22.18
C ASN A 153 -2.58 -5.27 -23.22
N ARG A 154 -3.52 -4.56 -23.88
CA ARG A 154 -3.20 -3.60 -24.96
C ARG A 154 -3.16 -2.15 -24.49
N TYR A 155 -4.01 -1.74 -23.55
CA TYR A 155 -4.00 -0.37 -23.01
C TYR A 155 -3.17 -0.25 -21.72
N LEU A 156 -3.57 -0.91 -20.63
CA LEU A 156 -2.99 -0.63 -19.30
C LEU A 156 -1.51 -1.00 -19.17
N LYS A 157 -1.06 -2.14 -19.71
CA LYS A 157 0.37 -2.51 -19.71
C LYS A 157 1.24 -1.38 -20.32
N SER A 158 0.76 -0.73 -21.39
CA SER A 158 1.42 0.42 -22.05
C SER A 158 1.45 1.73 -21.26
N ARG A 159 0.68 1.85 -20.16
CA ARG A 159 0.62 3.05 -19.29
C ARG A 159 1.50 2.93 -18.06
N THR A 160 2.11 1.78 -17.83
CA THR A 160 3.02 1.57 -16.70
C THR A 160 4.40 2.18 -16.95
N VAL A 161 5.13 2.42 -15.85
CA VAL A 161 6.58 2.66 -15.86
C VAL A 161 7.34 1.33 -15.88
N VAL A 162 6.77 0.30 -15.25
CA VAL A 162 7.25 -1.08 -15.22
C VAL A 162 6.03 -1.99 -15.21
N TYR A 163 6.05 -3.05 -16.02
CA TYR A 163 5.12 -4.18 -15.89
C TYR A 163 5.87 -5.50 -16.10
N LYS A 164 5.57 -6.51 -15.26
CA LYS A 164 5.99 -7.90 -15.45
C LYS A 164 4.94 -8.83 -14.87
N ASP A 165 4.37 -9.70 -15.71
CA ASP A 165 3.66 -10.90 -15.29
C ASP A 165 4.66 -11.84 -14.57
N LYS A 166 4.36 -12.32 -13.36
CA LYS A 166 5.27 -13.19 -12.60
C LYS A 166 5.23 -14.64 -13.09
N ASP A 167 4.05 -15.11 -13.50
CA ASP A 167 3.82 -16.47 -14.01
C ASP A 167 4.22 -16.62 -15.51
N THR A 168 5.41 -16.14 -15.88
CA THR A 168 5.98 -16.28 -17.24
C THR A 168 7.46 -16.71 -17.24
N GLU A 169 7.85 -17.46 -16.21
CA GLU A 169 9.12 -18.21 -16.18
C GLU A 169 8.81 -19.72 -16.13
N GLU A 170 9.01 -20.35 -17.29
CA GLU A 170 8.82 -21.78 -17.67
C GLU A 170 7.37 -22.31 -17.82
#